data_AF-A0A1V5F0I8-F1
#
_entry.id   AF-A0A1V5F0I8-F1
#
_cell.length_a   1.000
_cell.length_b   1.000
_cell.length_c   1.000
_cell.angle_alpha   90.00
_cell.angle_beta   90.00
_cell.angle_gamma   90.00
#
_symmetry.space_group_name_H-M   'P 1'
#
loop_
_entity.id
_entity.type
_entity.pdbx_description
1 polymer ?
#
loop_
_entity_poly.entity_id
_entity_poly.type
_entity_poly.pdbx_seq_one_letter_code
_entity_poly.pdbx_strand_id
1 'polypeptide(L)'
;MKTNYEKQAADFLEKTGCKMTITYKENRKYFPNDEETRDVYEVKIERGSRVWKFEFGNSIKDSEFVAVYGKTKYPIPASFREKSNSEIALYVKQNLQSDFGTVKADRIIRPVPPSEYSILACLTKYDPESFEDFCSEFGYDTDSKKADKVYSGVKEEWLNVCRMWSDSEIEELCEIQ
;
A
#
# COMPACT_ATOMS: atom_id res chain seq x y z
N MET A 1 9.30 -9.43 15.34
CA MET A 1 8.19 -9.33 16.32
C MET A 1 7.08 -8.59 15.62
N LYS A 2 5.88 -9.17 15.53
CA LYS A 2 4.73 -8.40 15.03
C LYS A 2 4.47 -7.25 16.01
N THR A 3 4.22 -6.07 15.49
CA THR A 3 3.74 -4.95 16.33
C THR A 3 2.39 -5.33 16.93
N ASN A 4 1.95 -4.62 17.99
CA ASN A 4 0.63 -4.86 18.57
C ASN A 4 -0.48 -4.73 17.50
N TYR A 5 -0.29 -3.80 16.58
CA TYR A 5 -1.21 -3.48 15.48
C TYR A 5 -1.27 -4.57 14.41
N GLU A 6 -0.12 -5.10 14.00
CA GLU A 6 -0.06 -6.25 13.08
C GLU A 6 -0.66 -7.51 13.69
N LYS A 7 -0.62 -7.63 15.03
CA LYS A 7 -1.30 -8.72 15.73
C LYS A 7 -2.81 -8.51 15.71
N GLN A 8 -3.32 -7.33 16.05
CA GLN A 8 -4.76 -7.03 16.00
C GLN A 8 -5.35 -7.27 14.60
N ALA A 9 -4.65 -6.84 13.54
CA ALA A 9 -5.07 -7.08 12.17
C ALA A 9 -5.12 -8.58 11.83
N ALA A 10 -4.11 -9.35 12.24
CA ALA A 10 -4.09 -10.80 12.03
C ALA A 10 -5.21 -11.51 12.81
N ASP A 11 -5.40 -11.14 14.08
CA ASP A 11 -6.45 -11.69 14.95
C ASP A 11 -7.84 -11.36 14.40
N PHE A 12 -8.05 -10.16 13.85
CA PHE A 12 -9.30 -9.76 13.18
C PHE A 12 -9.59 -10.60 11.93
N LEU A 13 -8.60 -10.79 11.06
CA LEU A 13 -8.73 -11.61 9.86
C LEU A 13 -9.04 -13.07 10.23
N GLU A 14 -8.34 -13.63 11.22
CA GLU A 14 -8.59 -14.98 11.72
C GLU A 14 -10.01 -15.12 12.30
N LYS A 15 -10.40 -14.21 13.19
CA LYS A 15 -11.72 -14.19 13.84
C LYS A 15 -12.87 -14.12 12.83
N THR A 16 -12.72 -13.30 11.80
CA THR A 16 -13.76 -13.11 10.76
C THR A 16 -13.73 -14.22 9.69
N GLY A 17 -12.76 -15.15 9.75
CA GLY A 17 -12.57 -16.19 8.74
C GLY A 17 -12.11 -15.65 7.39
N CYS A 18 -11.41 -14.52 7.41
CA CYS A 18 -10.89 -13.85 6.23
C CYS A 18 -9.44 -14.28 5.96
N LYS A 19 -9.11 -14.46 4.68
CA LYS A 19 -7.74 -14.62 4.20
C LYS A 19 -7.37 -13.45 3.33
N MET A 20 -6.33 -12.72 3.72
CA MET A 20 -5.74 -11.65 2.91
C MET A 20 -4.50 -12.17 2.18
N THR A 21 -4.39 -11.85 0.89
CA THR A 21 -3.21 -12.11 0.07
C THR A 21 -2.75 -10.80 -0.56
N ILE A 22 -1.46 -10.49 -0.42
CA ILE A 22 -0.84 -9.24 -0.87
C ILE A 22 0.22 -9.60 -1.90
N THR A 23 0.05 -9.18 -3.15
CA THR A 23 0.95 -9.53 -4.26
C THR A 23 1.50 -8.27 -4.92
N TYR A 24 2.81 -8.16 -5.03
CA TYR A 24 3.44 -7.04 -5.73
C TYR A 24 3.04 -7.04 -7.22
N LYS A 25 2.60 -5.90 -7.74
CA LYS A 25 2.33 -5.73 -9.17
C LYS A 25 3.46 -4.98 -9.86
N GLU A 26 3.65 -3.71 -9.51
CA GLU A 26 4.55 -2.80 -10.21
C GLU A 26 4.90 -1.57 -9.36
N ASN A 27 5.81 -0.73 -9.86
CA ASN A 27 6.11 0.58 -9.28
C ASN A 27 5.67 1.67 -10.26
N ARG A 28 4.69 2.50 -9.88
CA ARG A 28 4.13 3.55 -10.74
C ARG A 28 3.59 4.73 -9.94
N LYS A 29 3.27 5.83 -10.63
CA LYS A 29 2.42 6.90 -10.07
C LYS A 29 1.03 6.32 -9.82
N TYR A 30 0.53 6.43 -8.59
CA TYR A 30 -0.68 5.72 -8.17
C TYR A 30 -1.87 6.68 -8.08
N PHE A 31 -1.69 7.81 -7.40
CA PHE A 31 -2.75 8.81 -7.25
C PHE A 31 -2.72 9.87 -8.35
N PRO A 32 -3.86 10.54 -8.62
CA PRO A 32 -3.89 11.70 -9.48
C PRO A 32 -2.93 12.78 -8.98
N ASN A 33 -2.05 13.27 -9.85
CA ASN A 33 -1.00 14.26 -9.55
C ASN A 33 0.15 13.75 -8.67
N ASP A 34 0.36 12.44 -8.54
CA ASP A 34 1.58 11.91 -7.93
C ASP A 34 2.82 12.43 -8.70
N GLU A 35 3.79 12.99 -7.97
CA GLU A 35 5.11 13.33 -8.54
C GLU A 35 6.08 12.15 -8.43
N GLU A 36 5.98 11.40 -7.34
CA GLU A 36 6.80 10.23 -7.03
C GLU A 36 6.07 8.93 -7.36
N THR A 37 6.82 7.90 -7.74
CA THR A 37 6.28 6.55 -7.91
C THR A 37 6.28 5.79 -6.59
N ARG A 38 5.36 4.84 -6.47
CA ARG A 38 5.25 3.94 -5.31
C ARG A 38 4.97 2.52 -5.78
N ASP A 39 5.23 1.56 -4.90
CA ASP A 39 4.89 0.18 -5.14
C ASP A 39 3.38 -0.02 -5.03
N VAL A 40 2.82 -0.67 -6.03
CA VAL A 40 1.41 -1.01 -6.10
C VAL A 40 1.28 -2.52 -5.90
N TYR A 41 0.40 -2.91 -4.99
CA TYR A 41 0.11 -4.29 -4.66
C TYR A 41 -1.33 -4.63 -5.05
N GLU A 42 -1.56 -5.81 -5.62
CA GLU A 42 -2.89 -6.40 -5.69
C GLU A 42 -3.20 -7.05 -4.35
N VAL A 43 -4.24 -6.58 -3.70
CA VAL A 43 -4.78 -7.13 -2.46
C VAL A 43 -5.99 -7.96 -2.79
N LYS A 44 -6.05 -9.17 -2.24
CA LYS A 44 -7.20 -10.07 -2.33
C LYS A 44 -7.64 -10.46 -0.92
N ILE A 45 -8.90 -10.19 -0.58
CA ILE A 45 -9.53 -10.63 0.66
C ILE A 45 -10.60 -11.67 0.32
N GLU A 46 -10.52 -12.83 0.96
CA GLU A 46 -11.42 -13.95 0.75
C GLU A 46 -12.14 -14.32 2.05
N ARG A 47 -13.45 -14.49 2.00
CA ARG A 47 -14.29 -14.95 3.12
C ARG A 47 -15.33 -15.93 2.61
N GLY A 48 -15.08 -17.23 2.80
CA GLY A 48 -15.90 -18.28 2.20
C GLY A 48 -15.92 -18.16 0.67
N SER A 49 -17.10 -17.93 0.08
CA SER A 49 -17.26 -17.69 -1.36
C SER A 49 -17.11 -16.23 -1.79
N ARG A 50 -17.02 -15.30 -0.82
CA ARG A 50 -16.86 -13.86 -1.10
C ARG A 50 -15.39 -13.57 -1.39
N VAL A 51 -15.14 -12.86 -2.48
CA VAL A 51 -13.80 -12.43 -2.89
C VAL A 51 -13.87 -10.97 -3.26
N TRP A 52 -12.96 -10.19 -2.69
CA TRP A 52 -12.76 -8.79 -3.02
C TRP A 52 -11.30 -8.59 -3.42
N LYS A 53 -11.09 -7.91 -4.55
CA LYS A 53 -9.77 -7.57 -5.07
C LYS A 53 -9.71 -6.08 -5.34
N PHE A 54 -8.59 -5.46 -4.97
CA PHE A 54 -8.31 -4.06 -5.24
C PHE A 54 -6.80 -3.82 -5.26
N GLU A 55 -6.39 -2.65 -5.78
CA GLU A 55 -4.99 -2.23 -5.76
C GLU A 55 -4.73 -1.36 -4.52
N PHE A 56 -3.53 -1.48 -3.96
CA PHE A 56 -3.08 -0.70 -2.82
C PHE A 56 -1.73 -0.07 -3.14
N GLY A 57 -1.69 1.26 -3.11
CA GLY A 57 -0.45 2.03 -3.23
C GLY A 57 0.27 2.09 -1.89
N ASN A 58 1.47 1.51 -1.81
CA ASN A 58 2.27 1.49 -0.60
C ASN A 58 2.83 2.90 -0.27
N SER A 59 3.42 3.04 0.92
CA SER A 59 4.10 4.29 1.28
C SER A 59 5.31 4.53 0.35
N ILE A 60 5.59 5.79 0.01
CA ILE A 60 6.75 6.14 -0.83
C ILE A 60 8.05 5.66 -0.18
N LYS A 61 8.15 5.82 1.15
CA LYS A 61 9.29 5.38 1.95
C LYS A 61 9.51 3.87 1.87
N ASP A 62 8.45 3.08 2.02
CA ASP A 62 8.54 1.62 2.00
C ASP A 62 8.61 1.06 0.57
N SER A 63 8.36 1.89 -0.44
CA SER A 63 8.56 1.56 -1.86
C SER A 63 10.00 1.81 -2.32
N GLU A 64 10.86 2.40 -1.48
CA GLU A 64 12.21 2.80 -1.86
C GLU A 64 13.10 1.58 -2.11
N PHE A 65 13.68 1.49 -3.32
CA PHE A 65 14.67 0.47 -3.67
C PHE A 65 15.95 1.11 -4.21
N VAL A 66 16.91 1.34 -3.31
CA VAL A 66 18.11 2.14 -3.63
C VAL A 66 19.38 1.56 -3.00
N ALA A 67 20.50 1.81 -3.66
CA ALA A 67 21.83 1.71 -3.07
C ALA A 67 22.21 3.07 -2.47
N VAL A 68 22.75 3.08 -1.25
CA VAL A 68 23.13 4.32 -0.55
C VAL A 68 24.65 4.43 -0.49
N TYR A 69 25.16 5.63 -0.78
CA TYR A 69 26.56 5.99 -0.56
C TYR A 69 26.68 7.42 -0.04
N GLY A 70 27.17 7.55 1.20
CA GLY A 70 27.14 8.80 1.94
C GLY A 70 25.71 9.33 2.06
N LYS A 71 25.45 10.48 1.44
CA LYS A 71 24.11 11.12 1.41
C LYS A 71 23.34 10.86 0.12
N THR A 72 23.97 10.22 -0.87
CA THR A 72 23.38 10.01 -2.19
C THR A 72 22.69 8.65 -2.26
N LYS A 73 21.54 8.62 -2.93
CA LYS A 73 20.75 7.42 -3.18
C LYS A 73 20.71 7.14 -4.68
N TYR A 74 20.91 5.89 -5.05
CA TYR A 74 20.93 5.45 -6.43
C TYR A 74 19.84 4.40 -6.65
N PRO A 75 18.87 4.63 -7.55
CA PRO A 75 17.76 3.70 -7.77
C PRO A 75 18.26 2.37 -8.32
N ILE A 76 17.71 1.28 -7.78
CA ILE A 76 17.96 -0.08 -8.25
C ILE A 76 16.76 -0.52 -9.10
N PRO A 77 16.96 -1.13 -10.28
CA PRO A 77 15.85 -1.60 -11.11
C PRO A 77 14.98 -2.64 -10.39
N ALA A 78 13.67 -2.61 -10.60
CA ALA A 78 12.73 -3.54 -9.97
C ALA A 78 13.02 -5.02 -10.26
N SER A 79 13.66 -5.34 -11.39
CA SER A 79 14.11 -6.70 -11.73
C SER A 79 15.12 -7.30 -10.73
N PHE A 80 15.71 -6.47 -9.86
CA PHE A 80 16.64 -6.91 -8.82
C PHE A 80 15.97 -7.20 -7.46
N ARG A 81 14.65 -7.06 -7.33
CA ARG A 81 13.95 -7.24 -6.04
C ARG A 81 14.16 -8.62 -5.43
N GLU A 82 14.13 -9.66 -6.25
CA GLU A 82 14.32 -11.05 -5.82
C GLU A 82 15.80 -11.47 -5.76
N LYS A 83 16.70 -10.61 -6.24
CA LYS A 83 18.14 -10.91 -6.29
C LYS A 83 18.76 -10.87 -4.92
N SER A 84 19.84 -11.63 -4.74
CA SER A 84 20.63 -11.60 -3.52
C SER A 84 21.35 -10.26 -3.33
N ASN A 85 21.71 -9.92 -2.08
CA ASN A 85 22.49 -8.70 -1.81
C ASN A 85 23.83 -8.68 -2.54
N SER A 86 24.46 -9.84 -2.78
CA SER A 86 25.70 -9.95 -3.53
C SER A 86 25.52 -9.62 -5.02
N GLU A 87 24.44 -10.10 -5.64
CA GLU A 87 24.09 -9.75 -7.03
C GLU A 87 23.80 -8.25 -7.18
N ILE A 88 23.07 -7.66 -6.24
CA ILE A 88 22.81 -6.22 -6.23
C ILE A 88 24.10 -5.43 -6.03
N ALA A 89 24.96 -5.84 -5.09
CA ALA A 89 26.25 -5.18 -4.86
C ALA A 89 27.14 -5.24 -6.11
N LEU A 90 27.10 -6.35 -6.86
CA LEU A 90 27.81 -6.48 -8.13
C LEU A 90 27.24 -5.53 -9.19
N TYR A 91 25.92 -5.46 -9.33
CA TYR A 91 25.25 -4.52 -10.24
C TYR A 91 25.64 -3.07 -9.92
N VAL A 92 25.57 -2.68 -8.65
CA VAL A 92 25.95 -1.34 -8.18
C VAL A 92 27.41 -1.05 -8.53
N LYS A 93 28.32 -1.99 -8.24
CA LYS A 93 29.75 -1.83 -8.55
C LYS A 93 30.01 -1.65 -10.05
N GLN A 94 29.29 -2.38 -10.91
CA GLN A 94 29.52 -2.37 -12.36
C GLN A 94 28.88 -1.17 -13.06
N ASN A 95 27.69 -0.75 -12.63
CA ASN A 95 26.89 0.24 -13.35
C ASN A 95 26.98 1.64 -12.73
N LEU A 96 27.33 1.76 -11.45
CA LEU A 96 27.48 3.04 -10.75
C LEU A 96 28.95 3.38 -10.49
N GLN A 97 29.87 2.69 -11.16
CA GLN A 97 31.31 2.81 -10.94
C GLN A 97 31.86 4.22 -11.25
N SER A 98 31.21 5.00 -12.13
CA SER A 98 31.57 6.39 -12.40
C SER A 98 31.35 7.30 -11.19
N ASP A 99 30.30 7.02 -10.42
CA ASP A 99 29.86 7.86 -9.29
C ASP A 99 30.43 7.37 -7.96
N PHE A 100 30.82 6.10 -7.87
CA PHE A 100 31.36 5.45 -6.67
C PHE A 100 32.87 5.15 -6.76
N GLY A 101 33.49 5.19 -7.93
CA GLY A 101 34.86 4.74 -8.15
C GLY A 101 35.03 3.26 -7.79
N THR A 102 36.01 2.95 -6.92
CA THR A 102 36.23 1.58 -6.40
C THR A 102 35.44 1.30 -5.12
N VAL A 103 34.62 2.23 -4.65
CA VAL A 103 33.97 2.17 -3.34
C VAL A 103 32.69 1.33 -3.42
N LYS A 104 32.40 0.59 -2.34
CA LYS A 104 31.18 -0.21 -2.22
C LYS A 104 30.06 0.68 -1.66
N ALA A 105 28.81 0.39 -2.01
CA ALA A 105 27.66 0.99 -1.33
C ALA A 105 27.71 0.69 0.18
N ASP A 106 27.29 1.67 0.99
CA ASP A 106 27.26 1.55 2.45
C ASP A 106 26.15 0.59 2.90
N ARG A 107 25.00 0.68 2.24
CA ARG A 107 23.84 -0.20 2.46
C ARG A 107 22.91 -0.22 1.25
N ILE A 108 22.11 -1.28 1.18
CA ILE A 108 21.00 -1.44 0.22
C ILE A 108 19.71 -1.28 1.00
N ILE A 109 18.87 -0.34 0.60
CA ILE A 109 17.50 -0.19 1.09
C ILE A 109 16.61 -0.99 0.14
N ARG A 110 15.85 -1.95 0.68
CA ARG A 110 14.90 -2.76 -0.07
C ARG A 110 13.46 -2.29 0.21
N PRO A 111 12.56 -2.44 -0.77
CA PRO A 111 11.16 -2.15 -0.55
C PRO A 111 10.58 -3.12 0.49
N VAL A 112 9.69 -2.62 1.33
CA VAL A 112 8.99 -3.35 2.37
C VAL A 112 7.52 -3.46 1.96
N PRO A 113 6.97 -4.68 1.77
CA PRO A 113 5.56 -4.82 1.44
C PRO A 113 4.66 -4.33 2.58
N PRO A 114 3.45 -3.83 2.27
CA PRO A 114 2.51 -3.42 3.31
C PRO A 114 2.10 -4.65 4.16
N SER A 115 1.87 -4.43 5.45
CA SER A 115 1.31 -5.45 6.33
C SER A 115 -0.22 -5.51 6.17
N GLU A 116 -0.86 -6.55 6.74
CA GLU A 116 -2.33 -6.61 6.75
C GLU A 116 -2.92 -5.41 7.50
N TYR A 117 -2.25 -4.96 8.57
CA TYR A 117 -2.63 -3.75 9.30
C TYR A 117 -2.61 -2.51 8.40
N SER A 118 -1.52 -2.29 7.64
CA SER A 118 -1.41 -1.11 6.75
C SER A 118 -2.55 -1.03 5.75
N ILE A 119 -3.07 -2.16 5.31
CA ILE A 119 -4.21 -2.22 4.38
C ILE A 119 -5.52 -1.99 5.13
N LEU A 120 -5.79 -2.78 6.18
CA LEU A 120 -7.06 -2.72 6.93
C LEU A 120 -7.29 -1.36 7.59
N ALA A 121 -6.23 -0.74 8.11
CA ALA A 121 -6.28 0.58 8.71
C ALA A 121 -6.64 1.67 7.69
N CYS A 122 -6.36 1.47 6.39
CA CYS A 122 -6.67 2.42 5.33
C CYS A 122 -8.05 2.23 4.68
N LEU A 123 -8.77 1.14 5.00
CA LEU A 123 -10.12 0.93 4.47
C LEU A 123 -11.12 1.95 5.03
N THR A 124 -12.13 2.26 4.22
CA THR A 124 -13.32 3.03 4.57
C THR A 124 -14.14 2.24 5.59
N LYS A 125 -14.43 2.85 6.75
CA LYS A 125 -15.08 2.15 7.88
C LYS A 125 -16.40 2.79 8.32
N TYR A 126 -16.89 3.75 7.56
CA TYR A 126 -18.13 4.46 7.79
C TYR A 126 -18.83 4.70 6.46
N ASP A 127 -20.15 4.88 6.52
CA ASP A 127 -20.93 5.23 5.35
C ASP A 127 -20.52 6.63 4.85
N PRO A 128 -20.12 6.79 3.58
CA PRO A 128 -19.79 8.10 3.01
C PRO A 128 -21.02 8.99 2.75
N GLU A 129 -22.23 8.55 3.12
CA GLU A 129 -23.49 9.30 3.02
C GLU A 129 -23.77 9.78 1.58
N SER A 130 -24.36 10.98 1.41
CA SER A 130 -24.61 11.57 0.11
C SER A 130 -23.36 12.23 -0.49
N PHE A 131 -23.39 12.49 -1.80
CA PHE A 131 -22.27 13.18 -2.46
C PHE A 131 -22.12 14.61 -1.95
N GLU A 132 -23.24 15.27 -1.64
CA GLU A 132 -23.29 16.61 -1.07
C GLU A 132 -22.66 16.65 0.32
N ASP A 133 -22.96 15.67 1.18
CA ASP A 133 -22.37 15.55 2.52
C ASP A 133 -20.87 15.31 2.41
N PHE A 134 -20.44 14.37 1.56
CA PHE A 134 -19.03 14.12 1.27
C PHE A 134 -18.31 15.38 0.76
N CYS A 135 -18.93 16.14 -0.15
CA CYS A 135 -18.33 17.39 -0.63
C CYS A 135 -18.21 18.43 0.48
N SER A 136 -19.25 18.57 1.31
CA SER A 136 -19.26 19.49 2.45
C SER A 136 -18.20 19.13 3.49
N GLU A 137 -18.02 17.84 3.79
CA GLU A 137 -17.08 17.36 4.81
C GLU A 137 -15.62 17.52 4.37
N PHE A 138 -15.31 17.14 3.13
CA PHE A 138 -13.93 17.15 2.62
C PHE A 138 -13.55 18.44 1.86
N GLY A 139 -14.47 19.40 1.77
CA GLY A 139 -14.26 20.69 1.11
C GLY A 139 -14.17 20.59 -0.42
N TYR A 140 -14.86 19.62 -1.02
CA TYR A 140 -15.01 19.54 -2.47
C TYR A 140 -16.15 20.40 -2.98
N ASP A 141 -16.04 20.81 -4.25
CA ASP A 141 -17.13 21.43 -4.99
C ASP A 141 -18.13 20.35 -5.47
N THR A 142 -19.42 20.56 -5.22
CA THR A 142 -20.52 19.67 -5.65
C THR A 142 -20.64 19.56 -7.18
N ASP A 143 -20.07 20.50 -7.95
CA ASP A 143 -20.05 20.42 -9.41
C ASP A 143 -18.76 19.75 -9.95
N SER A 144 -17.86 19.30 -9.05
CA SER A 144 -16.59 18.70 -9.42
C SER A 144 -16.73 17.25 -9.88
N LYS A 145 -16.56 17.02 -11.19
CA LYS A 145 -16.42 15.66 -11.77
C LYS A 145 -15.26 14.85 -11.17
N LYS A 146 -14.26 15.50 -10.58
CA LYS A 146 -13.16 14.81 -9.89
C LYS A 146 -13.63 14.30 -8.53
N ALA A 147 -14.37 15.13 -7.79
CA ALA A 147 -14.94 14.75 -6.50
C ALA A 147 -15.95 13.61 -6.67
N ASP A 148 -16.82 13.68 -7.67
CA ASP A 148 -17.80 12.64 -8.00
C ASP A 148 -17.14 11.27 -8.24
N LYS A 149 -16.00 11.25 -8.96
CA LYS A 149 -15.21 10.02 -9.16
C LYS A 149 -14.60 9.48 -7.87
N VAL A 150 -14.07 10.36 -7.02
CA VAL A 150 -13.50 9.97 -5.72
C VAL A 150 -14.59 9.41 -4.83
N TYR A 151 -15.73 10.11 -4.70
CA TYR A 151 -16.88 9.66 -3.93
C TYR A 151 -17.41 8.31 -4.42
N SER A 152 -17.53 8.13 -5.74
CA SER A 152 -17.93 6.85 -6.33
C SER A 152 -17.00 5.71 -5.94
N GLY A 153 -15.68 5.96 -5.93
CA GLY A 153 -14.68 4.98 -5.49
C GLY A 153 -14.78 4.64 -4.00
N VAL A 154 -14.93 5.66 -3.13
CA VAL A 154 -15.13 5.47 -1.68
C VAL A 154 -16.42 4.69 -1.41
N LYS A 155 -17.50 5.01 -2.12
CA LYS A 155 -18.78 4.30 -1.99
C LYS A 155 -18.69 2.85 -2.44
N GLU A 156 -18.00 2.57 -3.54
CA GLU A 156 -17.74 1.20 -3.98
C GLU A 156 -16.90 0.42 -2.96
N GLU A 157 -15.87 1.06 -2.39
CA GLU A 157 -15.05 0.46 -1.33
C GLU A 157 -15.89 0.13 -0.10
N TRP A 158 -16.71 1.08 0.38
CA TRP A 158 -17.62 0.88 1.51
C TRP A 158 -18.59 -0.27 1.28
N LEU A 159 -19.22 -0.36 0.10
CA LEU A 159 -20.11 -1.47 -0.23
C LEU A 159 -19.38 -2.82 -0.22
N ASN A 160 -18.11 -2.87 -0.62
CA ASN A 160 -17.30 -4.08 -0.52
C ASN A 160 -16.95 -4.42 0.94
N VAL A 161 -16.70 -3.42 1.79
CA VAL A 161 -16.51 -3.61 3.24
C VAL A 161 -17.76 -4.22 3.87
N CYS A 162 -18.95 -3.65 3.65
CA CYS A 162 -20.23 -4.21 4.11
C CYS A 162 -20.53 -5.60 3.52
N ARG A 163 -20.03 -5.89 2.32
CA ARG A 163 -20.14 -7.24 1.74
C ARG A 163 -19.22 -8.23 2.45
N MET A 164 -18.07 -7.80 2.93
CA MET A 164 -17.09 -8.68 3.56
C MET A 164 -17.38 -8.90 5.04
N TRP A 165 -17.86 -7.89 5.77
CA TRP A 165 -18.03 -7.90 7.22
C TRP A 165 -19.42 -7.42 7.66
N SER A 166 -19.88 -7.87 8.82
CA SER A 166 -21.09 -7.36 9.46
C SER A 166 -20.83 -6.03 10.18
N ASP A 167 -21.87 -5.30 10.55
CA ASP A 167 -21.75 -4.01 11.25
C ASP A 167 -20.91 -4.12 12.53
N SER A 168 -21.15 -5.16 13.34
CA SER A 168 -20.35 -5.42 14.56
C SER A 168 -18.89 -5.76 14.27
N GLU A 169 -18.59 -6.42 13.15
CA GLU A 169 -17.20 -6.67 12.74
C GLU A 169 -16.54 -5.40 12.19
N ILE A 170 -17.30 -4.50 11.56
CA ILE A 170 -16.80 -3.21 11.09
C ILE A 170 -16.48 -2.29 12.28
N GLU A 171 -17.27 -2.32 13.35
CA GLU A 171 -16.94 -1.64 14.61
C GLU A 171 -15.60 -2.12 15.18
N GLU A 172 -15.35 -3.43 15.16
CA GLU A 172 -14.04 -3.98 15.58
C GLU A 172 -12.90 -3.58 14.63
N LEU A 173 -13.17 -3.49 13.33
CA LEU A 173 -12.21 -3.01 12.33
C LEU A 173 -11.80 -1.54 12.59
N CYS A 174 -12.71 -0.72 13.12
CA CYS A 174 -12.42 0.66 13.53
C CYS A 174 -11.45 0.75 14.72
N GLU A 175 -11.42 -0.26 15.59
CA GLU A 175 -10.56 -0.30 16.77
C GLU A 175 -9.13 -0.73 16.48
N ILE A 176 -8.84 -1.18 15.25
CA ILE A 176 -7.48 -1.51 14.82
C ILE A 176 -6.70 -0.22 14.61
N GLN A 177 -5.97 0.21 15.65
CA GLN A 177 -5.12 1.41 15.68
C GLN A 177 -3.75 1.07 16.21
#